data_AF-A0A956EEI0-F1
#
_entry.id   AF-A0A956EEI0-F1
#
_cell.length_a   1.000
_cell.length_b   1.000
_cell.length_c   1.000
_cell.angle_alpha   90.00
_cell.angle_beta   90.00
_cell.angle_gamma   90.00
#
_symmetry.space_group_name_H-M   'P 1'
#
loop_
_entity.id
_entity.type
_entity.pdbx_description
1 polymer ?
#
loop_
_entity_poly.entity_id
_entity_poly.type
_entity_poly.pdbx_seq_one_letter_code
_entity_poly.pdbx_strand_id
1 'polypeptide(L)'
;MDLERARDIAYTTVMTTLVRLHEKGLLERNREGRRFLYAARVSRDELLRQTAREVLDTIDVGQGRQTLALLAESVGSADAADLDHLEALIRARRKELS
;
A
#
# COMPACT_ATOMS: atom_id res chain seq x y z
N MET A 1 11.50 7.50 24.33
CA MET A 1 12.73 8.32 24.31
C MET A 1 13.54 8.15 23.01
N ASP A 2 13.00 7.51 21.96
CA ASP A 2 13.75 7.27 20.70
C ASP A 2 13.33 8.15 19.51
N LEU A 3 12.30 8.99 19.65
CA LEU A 3 11.88 9.93 18.60
C LEU A 3 12.66 11.25 18.61
N GLU A 4 13.31 11.60 19.73
CA GLU A 4 14.04 12.88 19.87
C GLU A 4 15.41 12.87 19.18
N ARG A 5 15.98 11.69 18.88
CA ARG A 5 17.32 11.60 18.25
C ARG A 5 17.28 11.58 16.72
N ALA A 6 16.11 11.40 16.11
CA ALA A 6 15.95 11.29 14.67
C ALA A 6 15.26 12.52 14.07
N ARG A 7 16.03 13.60 13.97
CA ARG A 7 15.75 14.87 13.25
C ARG A 7 14.82 15.82 13.99
N ASP A 8 15.16 17.09 13.84
CA ASP A 8 14.45 18.29 14.27
C ASP A 8 13.11 18.45 13.53
N ILE A 9 12.23 17.44 13.62
CA ILE A 9 10.92 17.44 13.01
C ILE A 9 10.00 18.22 13.94
N ALA A 10 9.41 19.29 13.43
CA ALA A 10 8.43 20.07 14.18
C ALA A 10 7.36 19.13 14.76
N TYR A 11 7.15 19.21 16.07
CA TYR A 11 6.20 18.39 16.82
C TYR A 11 4.80 18.37 16.16
N THR A 12 4.38 19.50 15.61
CA THR A 12 3.12 19.65 14.89
C THR A 12 3.05 18.80 13.63
N THR A 13 4.14 18.63 12.88
CA THR A 13 4.22 17.76 11.70
C THR A 13 4.02 16.30 12.07
N VAL A 14 4.64 15.85 13.17
CA VAL A 14 4.41 14.50 13.70
C VAL A 14 2.94 14.32 14.07
N MET A 15 2.37 15.26 14.81
CA MET A 15 0.97 15.21 15.22
C MET A 15 0.01 15.20 14.02
N THR A 16 0.20 16.08 13.05
CA THR A 16 -0.63 16.11 11.83
C THR A 16 -0.50 14.80 11.04
N THR A 17 0.69 14.19 10.99
CA THR A 17 0.89 12.91 10.31
C THR A 17 0.15 11.78 11.02
N LEU A 18 0.24 11.70 12.36
CA LEU A 18 -0.48 10.70 13.15
C LEU A 18 -2.00 10.85 13.02
N VAL A 19 -2.51 12.08 12.99
CA VAL A 19 -3.94 12.36 12.74
C VAL A 19 -4.35 11.89 11.35
N ARG A 20 -3.62 12.25 10.30
CA ARG A 20 -3.91 11.82 8.92
C ARG A 20 -3.89 10.30 8.77
N LEU A 21 -2.94 9.62 9.42
CA LEU A 21 -2.85 8.16 9.38
C LEU A 21 -4.01 7.50 10.15
N HIS A 22 -4.47 8.10 11.25
CA HIS A 22 -5.66 7.66 11.95
C HIS A 22 -6.94 7.87 11.12
N GLU A 23 -7.08 9.03 10.46
CA GLU A 23 -8.20 9.33 9.55
C GLU A 23 -8.24 8.38 8.35
N LYS A 24 -7.07 7.98 7.83
CA LYS A 24 -6.93 6.93 6.81
C LYS A 24 -7.19 5.51 7.33
N GLY A 25 -7.49 5.34 8.62
CA GLY A 25 -7.73 4.03 9.23
C GLY A 25 -6.48 3.17 9.43
N LEU A 26 -5.28 3.72 9.24
CA LEU A 26 -4.00 3.00 9.37
C LEU A 26 -3.52 2.90 10.81
N LEU A 27 -3.95 3.84 11.65
CA LEU A 27 -3.65 3.85 13.09
C LEU A 27 -4.95 3.81 13.91
N GLU A 28 -4.90 3.09 15.02
CA GLU A 28 -5.84 3.27 16.12
C GLU A 28 -5.37 4.40 17.03
N ARG A 29 -6.32 5.12 17.63
CA ARG A 29 -6.04 6.21 18.56
C ARG A 29 -6.82 6.01 19.84
N ASN A 30 -6.13 5.70 20.93
CA ASN A 30 -6.71 5.52 22.25
C ASN A 30 -6.33 6.67 23.17
N ARG A 31 -7.29 7.19 23.94
CA ARG A 31 -7.04 8.28 24.88
C ARG A 31 -6.63 7.70 26.23
N GLU A 32 -5.44 8.03 26.70
CA GLU A 32 -4.94 7.72 28.03
C GLU A 32 -4.73 9.01 28.83
N GLY A 33 -5.72 9.34 29.68
CA GLY A 33 -5.73 10.59 30.45
C GLY A 33 -5.71 11.82 29.54
N ARG A 34 -4.59 12.55 29.55
CA ARG A 34 -4.35 13.76 28.73
C ARG A 34 -3.56 13.48 27.44
N ARG A 35 -3.21 12.23 27.16
CA ARG A 35 -2.39 11.83 26.00
C ARG A 35 -3.20 10.94 25.06
N PHE A 36 -2.78 10.90 23.80
CA PHE A 36 -3.25 9.93 22.83
C PHE A 36 -2.14 8.93 22.53
N LEU A 37 -2.46 7.65 22.65
CA LEU A 37 -1.62 6.56 22.16
C LEU A 37 -2.07 6.16 20.77
N TYR A 38 -1.11 6.00 19.88
CA TYR A 38 -1.32 5.53 18.52
C TYR A 38 -0.70 4.16 18.35
N ALA A 39 -1.43 3.25 17.73
CA ALA A 39 -0.95 1.91 17.38
C ALA A 39 -1.28 1.59 15.93
N ALA A 40 -0.42 0.81 15.26
CA ALA A 40 -0.70 0.34 13.91
C ALA A 40 -1.95 -0.55 13.91
N ARG A 41 -2.94 -0.19 13.09
CA ARG A 41 -4.16 -0.97 12.89
C ARG A 41 -3.98 -2.06 11.83
N VAL A 42 -3.10 -1.78 10.87
CA VAL A 42 -2.86 -2.63 9.69
C VAL A 42 -1.47 -3.24 9.74
N SER A 43 -1.34 -4.44 9.20
CA SER A 43 -0.02 -5.06 9.00
C SER A 43 0.74 -4.34 7.88
N ARG A 44 2.07 -4.52 7.84
CA ARG A 44 2.90 -3.99 6.75
C ARG A 44 2.44 -4.52 5.39
N ASP A 45 2.06 -5.79 5.34
CA ASP A 45 1.58 -6.44 4.12
C ASP A 45 0.25 -5.84 3.64
N GLU A 46 -0.68 -5.58 4.57
CA GLU A 46 -1.94 -4.90 4.24
C GLU A 46 -1.71 -3.50 3.69
N LEU A 47 -0.81 -2.73 4.32
CA LEU A 47 -0.45 -1.41 3.84
C LEU A 47 0.13 -1.45 2.42
N LEU A 48 1.06 -2.38 2.15
CA LEU A 48 1.64 -2.55 0.82
C LEU A 48 0.58 -2.92 -0.23
N ARG A 49 -0.34 -3.83 0.11
CA ARG A 49 -1.44 -4.21 -0.77
C ARG A 49 -2.39 -3.04 -1.05
N GLN A 50 -2.71 -2.23 -0.02
CA GLN A 50 -3.54 -1.05 -0.20
C GLN A 50 -2.85 -0.02 -1.11
N THR A 51 -1.57 0.28 -0.87
CA THR A 51 -0.82 1.20 -1.73
C THR A 51 -0.72 0.71 -3.16
N ALA A 52 -0.49 -0.59 -3.38
CA ALA A 52 -0.48 -1.17 -4.71
C ALA A 52 -1.83 -1.00 -5.43
N ARG A 53 -2.95 -1.23 -4.72
CA ARG A 53 -4.29 -0.98 -5.28
C ARG A 53 -4.51 0.47 -5.63
N GLU A 54 -4.17 1.40 -4.74
CA GLU A 54 -4.32 2.84 -5.00
C GLU A 54 -3.54 3.26 -6.26
N VAL A 55 -2.33 2.73 -6.46
CA VAL A 55 -1.57 2.96 -7.69
C VAL A 55 -2.27 2.36 -8.90
N LEU A 56 -2.73 1.11 -8.82
CA LEU A 56 -3.44 0.45 -9.93
C LEU A 56 -4.75 1.15 -10.29
N ASP A 57 -5.48 1.72 -9.33
CA ASP A 57 -6.71 2.48 -9.56
C ASP A 57 -6.47 3.80 -10.31
N THR A 58 -5.26 4.37 -10.20
CA THR A 58 -4.88 5.56 -11.00
C THR A 58 -4.55 5.24 -12.46
N ILE A 59 -4.34 3.96 -12.77
CA ILE A 59 -4.02 3.50 -14.12
C ILE A 59 -5.32 3.26 -14.88
N ASP A 60 -5.57 4.05 -15.92
CA ASP A 60 -6.71 3.83 -16.81
C ASP A 60 -6.49 2.56 -17.65
N VAL A 61 -7.08 1.45 -17.18
CA VAL A 61 -7.08 0.16 -17.87
C VAL A 61 -7.92 0.22 -19.16
N GLY A 62 -8.61 1.32 -19.45
CA GLY A 62 -9.29 1.61 -20.72
C GLY A 62 -8.34 1.83 -21.91
N GLN A 63 -7.10 2.28 -21.66
CA GLN A 63 -5.97 2.27 -22.62
C GLN A 63 -5.31 0.86 -22.70
N GLY A 64 -6.03 -0.17 -22.23
CA GLY A 64 -5.48 -1.31 -21.49
C GLY A 64 -4.46 -2.19 -22.17
N ARG A 65 -4.38 -2.26 -23.50
CA ARG A 65 -3.45 -3.20 -24.15
C ARG A 65 -1.99 -2.78 -24.02
N GLN A 66 -1.70 -1.49 -24.13
CA GLN A 66 -0.32 -0.99 -24.03
C GLN A 66 0.18 -1.06 -22.57
N THR A 67 -0.65 -0.64 -21.62
CA THR A 67 -0.35 -0.73 -20.19
C THR A 67 -0.12 -2.18 -19.74
N LEU A 68 -0.97 -3.12 -20.18
CA LEU A 68 -0.80 -4.54 -19.87
C LEU A 68 0.47 -5.13 -20.49
N ALA A 69 0.83 -4.70 -21.70
CA ALA A 69 2.08 -5.13 -22.34
C ALA A 69 3.31 -4.64 -21.55
N LEU A 70 3.33 -3.36 -21.16
CA LEU A 70 4.41 -2.77 -20.35
C LEU A 70 4.51 -3.44 -18.97
N LEU A 71 3.38 -3.77 -18.35
CA LEU A 71 3.36 -4.49 -17.08
C LEU A 71 3.96 -5.89 -17.23
N ALA A 72 3.56 -6.64 -18.26
CA ALA A 72 4.10 -7.97 -18.53
C ALA A 72 5.61 -7.92 -18.82
N GLU A 73 6.06 -6.94 -19.61
CA GLU A 73 7.49 -6.71 -19.87
C GLU A 73 8.25 -6.40 -18.56
N SER A 74 7.71 -5.51 -17.73
CA SER A 74 8.31 -5.17 -16.43
C SER A 74 8.43 -6.38 -15.52
N VAL A 75 7.40 -7.22 -15.44
CA VAL A 75 7.40 -8.45 -14.61
C VAL A 75 8.43 -9.45 -15.14
N GLY A 76 8.45 -9.70 -16.45
CA GLY A 76 9.38 -10.65 -17.06
C GLY A 76 10.84 -10.22 -17.05
N SER A 77 11.11 -8.91 -17.04
CA SER A 77 12.47 -8.39 -16.91
C SER A 77 13.07 -8.60 -15.51
N ALA A 78 12.23 -8.82 -14.49
CA ALA A 78 12.66 -9.09 -13.12
C ALA A 78 12.95 -10.58 -12.91
N ASP A 79 11.99 -11.46 -13.26
CA ASP A 79 12.13 -12.92 -13.19
C ASP A 79 11.14 -13.60 -14.16
N ALA A 80 11.61 -14.61 -14.90
CA ALA A 80 10.75 -15.42 -15.75
C ALA A 80 9.72 -16.22 -14.94
N ALA A 81 10.05 -16.63 -13.71
CA ALA A 81 9.11 -17.32 -12.82
C ALA A 81 7.92 -16.43 -12.41
N ASP A 82 8.11 -15.11 -12.36
CA ASP A 82 7.04 -14.16 -12.05
C ASP A 82 6.04 -14.03 -13.21
N LEU A 83 6.48 -14.22 -14.47
CA LEU A 83 5.57 -14.32 -15.62
C LEU A 83 4.70 -15.57 -15.55
N ASP A 84 5.28 -16.71 -15.19
CA ASP A 84 4.53 -17.96 -14.99
C ASP A 84 3.49 -17.80 -13.87
N HIS A 85 3.89 -17.11 -12.79
CA HIS A 85 2.97 -16.80 -11.69
C HIS A 85 1.83 -15.88 -12.12
N LEU A 86 2.12 -14.83 -12.90
CA LEU A 86 1.12 -13.92 -13.45
C LEU A 86 0.15 -14.66 -14.38
N GLU A 87 0.65 -15.57 -15.23
CA GLU A 87 -0.20 -16.40 -16.07
C GLU A 87 -1.14 -17.29 -15.25
N ALA A 88 -0.64 -17.91 -14.19
CA ALA A 88 -1.44 -18.74 -13.28
C ALA A 88 -2.57 -17.92 -12.62
N LEU A 89 -2.28 -16.70 -12.16
CA LEU A 89 -3.27 -15.78 -11.58
C LEU A 89 -4.36 -15.40 -12.60
N ILE A 90 -3.98 -15.07 -13.84
CA ILE A 90 -4.94 -14.74 -14.91
C ILE A 90 -5.83 -15.95 -15.22
N ARG A 91 -5.26 -17.15 -15.30
CA ARG A 91 -6.03 -18.39 -15.53
C ARG A 91 -7.01 -18.66 -14.40
N ALA A 92 -6.63 -18.47 -13.14
CA ALA A 92 -7.52 -18.61 -11.99
C ALA A 92 -8.69 -17.62 -12.06
N ARG A 93 -8.41 -16.33 -12.32
CA ARG A 93 -9.46 -15.30 -12.44
C ARG A 93 -10.45 -15.55 -13.57
N ARG A 94 -9.99 -16.06 -14.73
CA ARG A 94 -10.91 -16.41 -15.82
C ARG A 94 -11.89 -17.53 -15.44
N LYS A 95 -11.46 -18.49 -14.60
CA LYS A 95 -12.34 -19.56 -14.10
C LYS A 95 -13.37 -19.05 -13.10
N GLU A 96 -13.02 -18.04 -12.29
CA GLU A 96 -13.97 -17.42 -11.35
C GLU A 96 -15.05 -16.59 -12.06
N LEU A 97 -14.76 -16.12 -13.28
CA LEU A 97 -15.63 -15.26 -14.08
C LEU A 97 -16.48 -16.03 -15.13
N SER A 98 -16.27 -17.34 -15.29
CA SER A 98 -17.05 -18.21 -16.19
C SER A 98 -18.18 -18.92 -15.43
#